data_AF-A0A3E0WBL1-F1
#
_entry.id   AF-A0A3E0WBL1-F1
#
_cell.length_a   1.000
_cell.length_b   1.000
_cell.length_c   1.000
_cell.angle_alpha   90.00
_cell.angle_beta   90.00
_cell.angle_gamma   90.00
#
_symmetry.space_group_name_H-M   'P 1'
#
loop_
_entity.id
_entity.type
_entity.pdbx_description
1 polymer ?
#
loop_
_entity_poly.entity_id
_entity_poly.type
_entity_poly.pdbx_seq_one_letter_code
_entity_poly.pdbx_strand_id
1 'polypeptide(L)'
;MELLFVILGGIIIGLLGRYLLPLREMHGALLVPAIGALTAAIVWEALTWLGLPYDGGWIWVITFVGTAVVVAIATTFLGRSRRSHDRAELSRLLAPKARVS
;
A
#
# COMPACT_ATOMS: atom_id res chain seq x y z
N MET A 1 -15.87 -12.94 -14.23
CA MET A 1 -14.53 -13.59 -14.04
C MET A 1 -13.42 -12.56 -13.92
N GLU A 2 -13.71 -11.28 -14.20
CA GLU A 2 -12.80 -10.14 -14.22
C GLU A 2 -12.25 -9.77 -12.83
N LEU A 3 -13.04 -9.99 -11.77
CA LEU A 3 -12.71 -9.58 -10.41
C LEU A 3 -11.41 -10.21 -9.88
N LEU A 4 -11.14 -11.48 -10.22
CA LEU A 4 -9.88 -12.14 -9.88
C LEU A 4 -8.68 -11.47 -10.55
N PHE A 5 -8.80 -11.08 -11.82
CA PHE A 5 -7.75 -10.40 -12.56
C PHE A 5 -7.50 -8.99 -12.04
N VAL A 6 -8.55 -8.30 -11.62
CA VAL A 6 -8.45 -6.96 -11.03
C VAL A 6 -7.73 -7.02 -9.69
N ILE A 7 -8.10 -7.97 -8.83
CA ILE A 7 -7.40 -8.23 -7.57
C ILE A 7 -5.93 -8.57 -7.83
N LEU A 8 -5.65 -9.45 -8.80
CA LEU A 8 -4.29 -9.82 -9.16
C LEU A 8 -3.49 -8.61 -9.67
N GLY A 9 -4.09 -7.77 -10.51
CA GLY A 9 -3.50 -6.51 -10.95
C GLY A 9 -3.23 -5.56 -9.78
N GLY A 10 -4.15 -5.47 -8.82
CA GLY A 10 -3.97 -4.72 -7.58
C GLY A 10 -2.80 -5.25 -6.73
N ILE A 11 -2.66 -6.57 -6.60
CA ILE A 11 -1.52 -7.20 -5.93
C ILE A 11 -0.20 -6.83 -6.64
N ILE A 12 -0.16 -6.93 -7.97
CA ILE A 12 1.02 -6.59 -8.77
C ILE A 12 1.38 -5.11 -8.56
N ILE A 13 0.41 -4.19 -8.63
CA ILE A 13 0.62 -2.77 -8.38
C ILE A 13 1.13 -2.52 -6.95
N GLY A 14 0.57 -3.22 -5.96
CA GLY A 14 1.07 -3.15 -4.58
C GLY A 14 2.49 -3.68 -4.44
N LEU A 15 2.86 -4.73 -5.16
CA LEU A 15 4.22 -5.26 -5.23
C LEU A 15 5.17 -4.25 -5.88
N LEU A 16 4.78 -3.68 -7.02
CA LEU A 16 5.55 -2.65 -7.72
C LEU A 16 5.75 -1.43 -6.82
N GLY A 17 4.70 -0.97 -6.14
CA GLY A 17 4.79 0.10 -5.15
C GLY A 17 5.77 -0.22 -4.03
N ARG A 18 5.78 -1.47 -3.53
CA ARG A 18 6.76 -1.91 -2.52
C ARG A 18 8.20 -1.85 -3.02
N TYR A 19 8.46 -2.28 -4.26
CA TYR A 19 9.82 -2.39 -4.78
C TYR A 19 10.37 -1.09 -5.37
N LEU A 20 9.51 -0.26 -5.99
CA LEU A 20 9.89 1.00 -6.61
C LEU A 20 10.02 2.15 -5.60
N LEU A 21 9.30 2.08 -4.48
CA LEU A 21 9.29 3.17 -3.49
C LEU A 21 10.30 2.91 -2.35
N PRO A 22 10.96 3.97 -1.85
CA PRO A 22 11.94 3.85 -0.78
C PRO A 22 11.31 3.34 0.53
N LEU A 23 12.13 2.76 1.42
CA LEU A 23 11.75 2.22 2.75
C LEU A 23 11.08 0.82 2.77
N ARG A 24 11.42 -0.05 1.81
CA ARG A 24 11.01 -1.48 1.74
C ARG A 24 11.31 -2.31 2.98
N GLU A 25 12.41 -1.99 3.68
CA GLU A 25 12.87 -2.69 4.90
C GLU A 25 11.93 -2.49 6.09
N MET A 26 11.13 -1.42 6.04
CA MET A 26 10.33 -0.99 7.17
C MET A 26 8.94 -1.61 7.19
N HIS A 27 8.47 -2.28 6.14
CA HIS A 27 7.09 -2.79 6.05
C HIS A 27 7.06 -4.29 5.78
N GLY A 28 6.19 -5.03 6.49
CA GLY A 28 5.99 -6.46 6.25
C GLY A 28 5.70 -6.74 4.77
N ALA A 29 6.29 -7.81 4.23
CA ALA A 29 6.24 -8.21 2.81
C ALA A 29 4.86 -8.03 2.16
N LEU A 30 3.83 -8.37 2.95
CA LEU A 30 2.46 -8.51 2.50
C LEU A 30 1.60 -7.25 2.61
N LEU A 31 1.99 -6.24 3.40
CA LEU A 31 1.10 -5.11 3.72
C LEU A 31 0.76 -4.26 2.49
N VAL A 32 1.76 -3.84 1.73
CA VAL A 32 1.57 -3.01 0.53
C VAL A 32 0.84 -3.79 -0.59
N PRO A 33 1.21 -5.05 -0.88
CA PRO A 33 0.42 -5.90 -1.79
C PRO A 33 -1.04 -6.08 -1.37
N ALA A 34 -1.31 -6.29 -0.07
CA ALA A 34 -2.66 -6.44 0.44
C ALA A 34 -3.48 -5.15 0.28
N ILE A 35 -2.88 -3.97 0.52
CA ILE A 35 -3.54 -2.68 0.26
C ILE A 35 -3.89 -2.52 -1.22
N GLY A 36 -2.97 -2.90 -2.12
CA GLY A 36 -3.22 -2.88 -3.56
C GLY A 36 -4.38 -3.79 -3.96
N ALA A 37 -4.41 -5.02 -3.44
CA ALA A 37 -5.49 -5.98 -3.66
C ALA A 37 -6.85 -5.46 -3.19
N LEU A 38 -6.91 -4.97 -1.95
CA LEU A 38 -8.15 -4.47 -1.33
C LEU A 38 -8.67 -3.24 -2.09
N THR A 39 -7.76 -2.33 -2.45
CA THR A 39 -8.12 -1.10 -3.15
C THR A 39 -8.65 -1.41 -4.54
N ALA A 40 -7.98 -2.29 -5.29
CA ALA A 40 -8.43 -2.69 -6.62
C ALA A 40 -9.84 -3.32 -6.56
N ALA A 41 -10.09 -4.19 -5.58
CA ALA A 41 -11.41 -4.78 -5.36
C ALA A 41 -12.48 -3.71 -5.06
N ILE A 42 -12.21 -2.83 -4.09
CA ILE A 42 -13.15 -1.79 -3.67
C ILE A 42 -13.45 -0.81 -4.81
N VAL A 43 -12.43 -0.33 -5.52
CA VAL A 43 -12.60 0.63 -6.62
C VAL A 43 -13.39 0.00 -7.76
N TRP A 44 -13.10 -1.26 -8.09
CA TRP A 44 -13.84 -1.98 -9.11
C TRP A 44 -15.31 -2.12 -8.73
N GLU A 45 -15.61 -2.62 -7.53
CA GLU A 45 -16.99 -2.78 -7.05
C GLU A 45 -17.75 -1.44 -6.99
N ALA A 46 -17.06 -0.37 -6.57
CA ALA A 46 -17.65 0.96 -6.56
C ALA A 46 -18.00 1.45 -7.97
N LEU A 47 -17.12 1.22 -8.96
CA LEU A 47 -17.37 1.60 -10.35
C LEU A 47 -18.50 0.77 -10.97
N THR A 48 -18.62 -0.50 -10.63
CA THR A 48 -19.70 -1.36 -11.12
C THR A 48 -21.04 -0.93 -10.51
N TRP A 49 -21.07 -0.54 -9.23
CA TRP A 49 -22.26 0.06 -8.61
C TRP A 49 -22.63 1.42 -9.20
N LEU A 50 -21.65 2.20 -9.68
CA LEU A 50 -21.88 3.44 -10.43
C LEU A 50 -22.39 3.19 -11.86
N GLY A 51 -22.54 1.93 -12.27
CA GLY A 51 -23.12 1.55 -13.56
C GLY A 51 -22.11 1.53 -14.71
N LEU A 52 -20.80 1.55 -14.43
CA LEU A 52 -19.80 1.34 -15.50
C LEU A 52 -19.90 -0.11 -16.01
N PRO A 53 -19.84 -0.31 -17.34
CA PRO A 53 -19.88 -1.63 -17.93
C PRO A 53 -18.65 -2.45 -17.54
N TYR A 54 -18.86 -3.70 -17.13
CA TYR A 54 -17.80 -4.64 -16.73
C TYR A 54 -16.81 -4.95 -17.86
N ASP A 55 -17.27 -4.91 -19.10
CA ASP A 55 -16.51 -5.12 -20.33
C ASP A 55 -15.89 -3.83 -20.88
N GLY A 56 -16.13 -2.69 -20.23
CA GLY A 56 -15.59 -1.40 -20.64
C GLY A 56 -14.09 -1.27 -20.32
N GLY A 57 -13.27 -0.89 -21.31
CA GLY A 57 -11.84 -0.64 -21.06
C GLY A 57 -11.57 0.47 -20.01
N TRP A 58 -12.51 1.41 -19.84
CA TRP A 58 -12.37 2.50 -18.87
C TRP A 58 -12.44 2.06 -17.41
N ILE A 59 -13.22 1.02 -17.08
CA ILE A 59 -13.31 0.54 -15.69
C ILE A 59 -11.94 0.02 -15.22
N TRP A 60 -11.19 -0.61 -16.12
CA TRP A 60 -9.83 -1.09 -15.87
C TRP A 60 -8.85 0.05 -15.63
N VAL A 61 -8.87 1.07 -16.51
CA VAL A 61 -7.97 2.21 -16.39
C VAL A 61 -8.19 2.94 -15.07
N ILE A 62 -9.45 3.25 -14.74
CA ILE A 62 -9.78 3.96 -13.50
C ILE A 62 -9.39 3.13 -12.28
N THR A 63 -9.67 1.82 -12.31
CA THR A 63 -9.34 0.92 -11.20
C THR A 63 -7.84 0.85 -10.95
N PHE A 64 -7.02 0.66 -12.00
CA PHE A 64 -5.58 0.55 -11.85
C PHE A 64 -4.91 1.89 -11.51
N VAL A 65 -5.35 2.99 -12.14
CA VAL A 65 -4.85 4.32 -11.81
C VAL A 65 -5.20 4.68 -10.37
N GLY A 66 -6.45 4.46 -9.95
CA GLY A 66 -6.89 4.69 -8.57
C GLY A 66 -6.11 3.84 -7.56
N THR A 67 -5.90 2.56 -7.86
CA THR A 67 -5.11 1.65 -7.02
C THR A 67 -3.66 2.12 -6.89
N ALA A 68 -3.02 2.51 -8.00
CA ALA A 68 -1.64 3.00 -7.99
C ALA A 68 -1.49 4.27 -7.15
N VAL A 69 -2.44 5.21 -7.26
CA VAL A 69 -2.46 6.44 -6.45
C VAL A 69 -2.57 6.10 -4.96
N VAL A 70 -3.50 5.23 -4.57
CA VAL A 70 -3.67 4.82 -3.16
C VAL A 70 -2.43 4.11 -2.63
N VAL A 71 -1.82 3.22 -3.41
CA VAL A 71 -0.57 2.54 -3.03
C VAL A 71 0.57 3.54 -2.85
N ALA A 72 0.71 4.53 -3.74
CA ALA A 72 1.73 5.57 -3.62
C ALA A 72 1.53 6.46 -2.37
N ILE A 73 0.28 6.81 -2.05
CA ILE A 73 -0.05 7.55 -0.83
C ILE A 73 0.24 6.68 0.40
N ALA A 74 -0.26 5.45 0.43
CA ALA A 74 -0.09 4.54 1.56
C ALA A 74 1.40 4.34 1.89
N THR A 75 2.21 3.99 0.90
CA THR A 75 3.66 3.76 1.06
C THR A 75 4.42 4.99 1.54
N THR A 76 4.10 6.19 1.03
CA THR A 76 4.76 7.43 1.47
C THR A 76 4.39 7.83 2.91
N PHE A 77 3.14 7.64 3.32
CA PHE A 77 2.71 7.86 4.71
C PHE A 77 3.36 6.86 5.68
N LEU A 78 3.38 5.58 5.28
CA LEU A 78 4.01 4.48 6.02
C LEU A 78 5.51 4.75 6.25
N GLY A 79 6.22 5.21 5.22
CA GLY A 79 7.62 5.60 5.31
C GLY A 79 7.90 6.78 6.26
N ARG A 80 6.96 7.72 6.39
CA ARG A 80 7.09 8.86 7.32
C ARG A 80 6.82 8.48 8.78
N SER A 81 5.80 7.66 9.02
CA SER A 81 5.40 7.25 10.37
C SER A 81 6.50 6.44 11.08
N ARG A 82 7.23 5.58 10.37
CA ARG A 82 8.25 4.76 11.03
C ARG A 82 9.56 5.48 11.40
N ARG A 83 9.92 6.59 10.74
CA ARG A 83 11.10 7.37 11.12
C ARG A 83 10.98 8.01 12.52
N SER A 84 9.76 8.25 13.00
CA SER A 84 9.55 8.78 14.36
C SER A 84 9.69 7.69 15.43
N HIS A 85 9.30 6.45 15.12
CA HIS A 85 9.38 5.32 16.04
C HIS A 85 10.83 4.86 16.27
N ASP A 86 11.64 4.73 15.21
CA ASP A 86 13.04 4.29 15.36
C ASP A 86 13.89 5.32 16.13
N ARG A 87 13.61 6.62 15.96
CA ARG A 87 14.28 7.68 16.75
C ARG A 87 13.89 7.61 18.23
N ALA A 88 12.63 7.31 18.54
CA ALA A 88 12.18 7.14 19.91
C ALA A 88 12.83 5.92 20.57
N GLU A 89 12.94 4.80 19.87
CA GLU A 89 13.57 3.59 20.40
C GLU A 89 15.09 3.72 20.54
N LEU A 90 15.78 4.30 19.55
CA LEU A 90 17.21 4.60 19.65
C LEU A 90 17.49 5.56 20.82
N SER A 91 16.67 6.60 21.01
CA SER A 91 16.82 7.52 22.14
C SER A 91 16.58 6.85 23.49
N ARG A 92 15.71 5.83 23.55
CA ARG A 92 15.49 5.02 24.76
C ARG A 92 16.66 4.09 25.05
N LEU A 93 17.29 3.51 24.03
CA LEU A 93 18.46 2.62 24.17
C LEU A 93 19.75 3.41 24.45
N LEU A 94 19.90 4.59 23.86
CA LEU A 94 21.02 5.51 24.14
C LEU A 94 20.83 6.32 25.43
N ALA A 95 19.62 6.34 26.00
CA ALA A 95 19.39 6.98 27.29
C ALA A 95 20.26 6.31 28.37
N PRO A 96 21.15 7.06 29.04
CA PRO A 96 22.15 6.53 29.95
C PRO A 96 21.49 6.11 31.29
N LYS A 97 20.69 5.04 31.29
CA LYS A 97 20.10 4.45 32.49
C LYS A 97 20.79 3.15 32.92
N ALA A 98 21.99 2.87 32.40
CA ALA A 98 22.78 1.68 32.73
C ALA A 98 24.08 1.96 33.51
N ARG A 99 24.34 3.22 33.94
CA ARG A 99 25.62 3.58 34.60
C ARG A 99 25.51 3.89 36.09
N VAL A 100 24.39 3.60 36.75
CA VAL A 100 24.31 3.76 38.21
C VAL A 100 23.51 2.61 38.80
N SER A 101 24.14 1.43 38.86
CA SER A 101 23.87 0.43 39.90
C SER A 101 24.94 0.58 40.97
#